data_AF-A0A2V9LV30-F1
#
_entry.id   AF-A0A2V9LV30-F1
#
_cell.length_a   1.000
_cell.length_b   1.000
_cell.length_c   1.000
_cell.angle_alpha   90.00
_cell.angle_beta   90.00
_cell.angle_gamma   90.00
#
_symmetry.space_group_name_H-M   'P 1'
#
loop_
_entity.id
_entity.type
_entity.pdbx_description
1 polymer ?
#
loop_
_entity_poly.entity_id
_entity_poly.type
_entity_poly.pdbx_seq_one_letter_code
_entity_poly.pdbx_strand_id
1 'polypeptide(L)' 'MDASGVLEKGPGLGDGLDQSAIRTVRNWTFKPATRNGAPIQISAIVYVTFRLFSYHR' A
#
# COMPACT_ATOMS: atom_id res chain seq x y z
N MET A 1 -6.97 -8.54 9.17
CA MET A 1 -5.57 -8.58 8.74
C MET A 1 -5.13 -7.13 8.57
N ASP A 2 -4.13 -6.69 9.31
CA ASP A 2 -3.59 -5.33 9.18
C ASP A 2 -2.49 -5.27 8.13
N ALA A 3 -2.15 -4.06 7.71
CA ALA A 3 -1.13 -3.79 6.70
C ALA A 3 0.26 -3.54 7.30
N SER A 4 0.56 -3.93 8.54
CA SER A 4 1.81 -3.53 9.19
C SER A 4 3.07 -4.03 8.46
N GLY A 5 2.95 -5.13 7.71
CA GLY A 5 4.01 -5.72 6.89
C GLY A 5 4.17 -5.16 5.47
N VAL A 6 3.94 -3.85 5.24
CA VAL A 6 4.15 -3.24 3.90
C VAL A 6 5.62 -3.33 3.50
N LEU A 7 5.86 -3.93 2.33
CA LEU A 7 7.11 -3.84 1.58
C LEU A 7 6.88 -2.95 0.35
N GLU A 8 7.75 -1.97 0.14
CA GLU A 8 7.74 -1.16 -1.08
C GLU A 8 8.34 -1.95 -2.25
N LYS A 9 7.70 -1.88 -3.42
CA LYS A 9 8.22 -2.48 -4.65
C LYS A 9 8.09 -1.49 -5.80
N GLY A 10 9.15 -0.70 -6.01
CA GLY A 10 9.24 0.28 -7.10
C GLY A 10 10.29 1.35 -6.81
N PRO A 11 10.61 2.22 -7.78
CA PRO A 11 11.40 3.40 -7.50
C PRO A 11 10.57 4.39 -6.66
N GLY A 12 11.16 4.91 -5.58
CA GLY A 12 10.59 6.03 -4.85
C GLY A 12 10.41 7.24 -5.78
N LEU A 13 9.30 7.94 -5.65
CA LEU A 13 8.98 9.10 -6.50
C LEU A 13 9.66 10.38 -6.03
N GLY A 14 10.29 10.35 -4.85
CA GLY A 14 10.89 11.53 -4.24
C GLY A 14 9.87 12.39 -3.50
N ASP A 15 10.35 13.48 -2.92
CA ASP A 15 9.53 14.51 -2.23
C ASP A 15 8.57 13.98 -1.14
N GLY A 16 8.83 12.80 -0.58
CA GLY A 16 8.01 12.21 0.48
C GLY A 16 6.79 11.42 -0.01
N LEU A 17 6.59 11.28 -1.32
CA LEU A 17 5.36 10.69 -1.88
C LEU A 17 5.25 9.19 -1.58
N ASP A 18 6.32 8.43 -1.77
CA ASP A 18 6.40 7.01 -1.44
C ASP A 18 6.27 6.76 0.07
N GLN A 19 6.94 7.57 0.90
CA GLN A 19 6.82 7.47 2.36
C GLN A 19 5.40 7.78 2.85
N SER A 20 4.73 8.76 2.23
CA SER A 20 3.34 9.11 2.53
C SER A 20 2.37 7.97 2.15
N ALA A 21 2.58 7.36 0.98
CA ALA A 21 1.81 6.20 0.55
C ALA A 21 1.96 5.02 1.53
N ILE A 22 3.19 4.67 1.91
CA ILE A 22 3.46 3.58 2.86
C ILE A 22 2.80 3.85 4.21
N ARG A 23 2.92 5.08 4.73
CA ARG A 23 2.29 5.46 6.01
C ARG A 23 0.78 5.33 5.96
N THR A 24 0.17 5.73 4.85
CA THR A 24 -1.28 5.61 4.65
C THR A 24 -1.71 4.15 4.63
N VAL A 25 -1.05 3.32 3.80
CA VAL A 25 -1.41 1.91 3.63
C VAL A 25 -1.23 1.12 4.91
N ARG A 26 -0.21 1.39 5.74
CA ARG A 26 0.02 0.73 7.04
C ARG A 26 -1.16 0.84 8.00
N ASN A 27 -2.00 1.88 7.87
CA ASN A 27 -3.15 2.08 8.74
C ASN A 27 -4.43 1.38 8.23
N TRP A 28 -4.39 0.71 7.08
CA TRP A 28 -5.56 0.02 6.55
C TRP A 28 -5.81 -1.30 7.28
N THR A 29 -7.08 -1.56 7.58
CA THR A 29 -7.55 -2.85 8.12
C THR A 29 -8.33 -3.58 7.05
N PHE A 30 -7.91 -4.81 6.74
CA PHE A 30 -8.58 -5.66 5.75
C PHE A 30 -9.33 -6.81 6.43
N LYS A 31 -10.46 -7.18 5.82
CA LYS A 31 -11.12 -8.46 6.13
C LYS A 31 -10.17 -9.59 5.73
N PRO A 32 -9.88 -10.55 6.62
CA PRO A 32 -9.02 -11.68 6.27
C PRO A 32 -9.69 -12.53 5.19
N ALA A 33 -8.89 -13.14 4.32
CA ALA A 33 -9.38 -14.24 3.50
C ALA A 33 -9.75 -15.43 4.39
N THR A 34 -10.76 -16.19 3.99
CA THR A 34 -11.18 -17.38 4.72
C THR A 34 -10.98 -18.63 3.86
N ARG A 35 -10.56 -19.73 4.51
CA ARG A 35 -10.53 -21.06 3.92
C ARG A 35 -11.26 -21.99 4.88
N ASN A 36 -12.31 -22.66 4.40
CA ASN A 36 -13.18 -23.51 5.21
C ASN A 36 -13.74 -22.80 6.46
N GLY A 37 -14.11 -21.52 6.34
CA GLY A 37 -14.64 -20.72 7.44
C GLY A 37 -13.60 -20.17 8.43
N ALA A 38 -12.34 -20.59 8.35
CA ALA A 38 -11.25 -20.08 9.19
C ALA A 38 -10.47 -18.96 8.48
N PRO A 39 -10.08 -17.89 9.20
CA PRO A 39 -9.24 -16.85 8.63
C PRO A 39 -7.83 -17.37 8.33
N ILE A 40 -7.28 -16.98 7.18
CA ILE A 40 -5.92 -17.31 6.75
C ILE A 40 -5.11 -16.05 6.46
N GLN A 41 -3.79 -16.14 6.65
CA GLN A 41 -2.85 -15.08 6.29
C GLN A 41 -2.60 -15.12 4.78
N ILE A 42 -2.70 -13.96 4.12
CA ILE A 42 -2.45 -13.80 2.69
C ILE A 42 -1.66 -12.53 2.41
N SER A 43 -0.84 -12.50 1.36
CA SER A 43 -0.23 -11.25 0.90
C SER A 43 -1.15 -10.56 -0.12
N ALA A 44 -1.34 -9.25 0.03
CA ALA A 44 -2.05 -8.42 -0.94
C ALA A 44 -1.07 -7.50 -1.67
N ILE A 45 -1.30 -7.26 -2.95
CA ILE A 45 -0.56 -6.27 -3.74
C ILE A 45 -1.46 -5.05 -3.90
N VAL A 46 -0.99 -3.89 -3.44
CA VAL A 46 -1.69 -2.61 -3.58
C VAL A 46 -0.92 -1.74 -4.56
N TYR A 47 -1.59 -1.26 -5.60
CA TYR A 47 -1.02 -0.33 -6.56
C TYR A 47 -1.37 1.10 -6.16
N VAL A 48 -0.35 1.92 -5.92
CA VAL A 48 -0.49 3.35 -5.68
C VAL A 48 0.05 4.09 -6.89
N THR A 49 -0.83 4.81 -7.60
CA THR A 49 -0.46 5.53 -8.82
C THR A 49 -0.50 7.02 -8.57
N PHE A 50 0.62 7.69 -8.80
CA PHE A 50 0.71 9.15 -8.74
C PHE A 50 0.65 9.72 -10.16
N ARG A 51 -0.13 10.79 -10.33
CA ARG A 51 -0.11 11.62 -11.55
C ARG A 51 0.59 12.92 -11.20
N LEU A 52 1.83 13.05 -11.65
CA LEU A 52 2.60 14.28 -11.47
C LEU A 52 2.21 15.26 -12.57
N PHE A 53 1.78 16.45 -12.16
CA PHE A 53 1.53 17.54 -13.08
C PHE A 53 2.75 18.45 -13.08
N SER A 54 3.41 18.55 -14.22
CA SER A 54 4.44 19.57 -14.42
C SER A 54 3.75 20.91 -14.61
N TYR A 55 4.10 21.88 -13.76
CA TYR A 55 3.71 23.26 -13.96
C TYR A 55 4.77 23.92 -14.85
N HIS A 56 4.39 24.29 -16.07
CA HIS A 56 5.22 25.13 -16.93
C HIS A 56 4.88 26.59 -16.63
N ARG A 57 5.87 27.39 -16.20
CA ARG A 57 5.80 28.85 -16.15
C ARG A 57 6.16 29.45 -17.49
#